data_AF-A0A947YY41-F1
#
_entry.id   AF-A0A947YY41-F1
#
_cell.length_a   1.000
_cell.length_b   1.000
_cell.length_c   1.000
_cell.angle_alpha   90.00
_cell.angle_beta   90.00
_cell.angle_gamma   90.00
#
_symmetry.space_group_name_H-M   'P 1'
#
loop_
_entity.id
_entity.type
_entity.pdbx_description
1 polymer ?
#
loop_
_entity_poly.entity_id
_entity_poly.type
_entity_poly.pdbx_seq_one_letter_code
_entity_poly.pdbx_strand_id
1 'polypeptide(L)'
;MANALSIILLTILLSQTRVLHVPFDEEAFKKSLLNKSSGNSSSGTDNKNSSSSNSSNSSGPSSPMMSHENHAGIQDAIMKIITRQSSRIEKKIDKKSHTMPLDQFTDKWTPPRTPTESVFEPPVYPWERIYVHNIVNIKDYRKNPSKAYIYTASETNPLRSVTLTKIQTPEKFSFFWADYKFKYPGNYQVLPGVAPRMFFTELISGRIEPETRLWKDSNDIYYIGPLESVSLKIRMRIAADKSYFEKYRIRDTPIPNGSWYDGDHIIRSAVKRHIGNFRTRKKLVDSLFKYFHSFKVEPLTAGPSRLPVFERILIEKRGVCRHRAILFTAILKAYGFKIRMVFNDVHAFTELFDDQGRWVRVDLGGAVLPDINPNNSDAQRRSQPKPYQWILTGNTILKSGMKTTVRIEHVTTPPAFFWLALVNEKKKVIQKYEVVPVKDSSEDPIEVLIPTLKPGNYTFTVLTQ
;
A
#
# COMPACT_ATOMS: atom_id res chain seq x y z
N MET A 1 -25.15 -49.65 -2.67
CA MET A 1 -24.76 -48.34 -3.26
C MET A 1 -24.15 -47.37 -2.25
N ALA A 2 -24.62 -47.29 -1.00
CA ALA A 2 -24.02 -46.42 0.02
C ALA A 2 -22.53 -46.73 0.35
N ASN A 3 -22.15 -48.03 0.42
CA ASN A 3 -20.75 -48.41 0.64
C ASN A 3 -19.83 -48.14 -0.57
N ALA A 4 -20.37 -48.18 -1.80
CA ALA A 4 -19.61 -47.84 -3.00
C ALA A 4 -19.36 -46.32 -3.10
N LEU A 5 -20.35 -45.50 -2.72
CA LEU A 5 -20.17 -44.04 -2.64
C LEU A 5 -19.21 -43.63 -1.51
N SER A 6 -19.20 -44.35 -0.38
CA SER A 6 -18.28 -44.05 0.72
C SER A 6 -16.85 -44.46 0.39
N ILE A 7 -16.63 -45.55 -0.36
CA ILE A 7 -15.31 -45.94 -0.84
C ILE A 7 -14.83 -44.99 -1.94
N ILE A 8 -15.71 -44.51 -2.84
CA ILE A 8 -15.33 -43.52 -3.87
C ILE A 8 -15.05 -42.15 -3.25
N LEU A 9 -15.83 -41.67 -2.27
CA LEU A 9 -15.53 -40.42 -1.55
C LEU A 9 -14.27 -40.54 -0.69
N LEU A 10 -14.04 -41.69 -0.05
CA LEU A 10 -12.83 -41.92 0.75
C LEU A 10 -11.59 -42.12 -0.15
N THR A 11 -11.74 -42.66 -1.36
CA THR A 11 -10.65 -42.74 -2.36
C THR A 11 -10.35 -41.37 -2.98
N ILE A 12 -11.35 -40.48 -3.13
CA ILE A 12 -11.16 -39.09 -3.56
C ILE A 12 -10.57 -38.21 -2.43
N LEU A 13 -10.90 -38.50 -1.16
CA LEU A 13 -10.30 -37.82 0.00
C LEU A 13 -8.91 -38.37 0.41
N LEU A 14 -8.59 -39.63 0.08
CA LEU A 14 -7.30 -40.26 0.41
C LEU A 14 -6.30 -40.32 -0.76
N SER A 15 -6.71 -40.00 -1.99
CA SER A 15 -5.81 -39.96 -3.16
C SER A 15 -4.90 -38.73 -3.26
N GLN A 16 -4.87 -37.86 -2.24
CA GLN A 16 -3.88 -36.77 -2.18
C GLN A 16 -3.11 -36.73 -0.85
N THR A 17 -2.51 -37.86 -0.50
CA THR A 17 -1.22 -37.86 0.20
C THR A 17 -0.33 -38.82 -0.59
N ARG A 18 0.87 -38.45 -1.08
CA ARG A 18 2.13 -38.34 -0.34
C ARG A 18 3.25 -38.07 -1.40
N VAL A 19 4.25 -37.20 -1.12
CA VAL A 19 5.69 -37.58 -0.86
C VAL A 19 6.46 -37.78 -2.20
N LEU A 20 7.59 -37.17 -2.58
CA LEU A 20 8.70 -36.44 -1.91
C LEU A 20 9.45 -35.50 -2.90
N HIS A 21 9.95 -34.40 -2.32
CA HIS A 21 11.27 -33.77 -2.45
C HIS A 21 11.87 -33.32 -3.79
N VAL A 22 12.44 -32.10 -3.76
CA VAL A 22 13.87 -31.97 -3.44
C VAL A 22 14.03 -30.94 -2.29
N PRO A 23 14.69 -31.24 -1.16
CA PRO A 23 15.15 -30.19 -0.25
C PRO A 23 16.14 -29.29 -1.00
N PHE A 24 16.18 -28.01 -0.65
CA PHE A 24 17.24 -27.13 -1.10
C PHE A 24 18.60 -27.74 -0.69
N ASP A 25 19.34 -28.22 -1.69
CA ASP A 25 20.71 -28.71 -1.51
C ASP A 25 21.64 -27.50 -1.50
N GLU A 26 22.02 -27.09 -0.29
CA GLU A 26 22.91 -25.97 -0.05
C GLU A 26 24.31 -26.21 -0.67
N GLU A 27 24.74 -27.47 -0.82
CA GLU A 27 26.03 -27.84 -1.43
C GLU A 27 25.99 -27.75 -2.96
N ALA A 28 24.89 -28.18 -3.60
CA ALA A 28 24.68 -27.98 -5.05
C ALA A 28 24.59 -26.49 -5.42
N PHE A 29 23.96 -25.68 -4.56
CA PHE A 29 23.89 -24.23 -4.72
C PHE A 29 25.27 -23.57 -4.56
N LYS A 30 26.06 -23.98 -3.55
CA LYS A 30 27.45 -23.51 -3.36
C LYS A 30 28.37 -23.90 -4.52
N LYS A 31 28.27 -25.12 -5.07
CA LYS A 31 28.99 -25.53 -6.29
C LYS A 31 28.65 -24.66 -7.51
N SER A 32 27.38 -24.24 -7.65
CA SER A 32 26.96 -23.35 -8.74
C SER A 32 27.50 -21.93 -8.62
N LEU A 33 27.73 -21.46 -7.38
CA LEU A 33 28.34 -20.16 -7.10
C LEU A 33 29.85 -20.19 -7.32
N LEU A 34 30.52 -21.30 -7.00
CA LEU A 34 31.96 -21.47 -7.20
C LEU A 34 32.33 -21.68 -8.68
N ASN A 35 31.47 -22.31 -9.49
CA ASN A 35 31.70 -22.46 -10.93
C ASN A 35 31.45 -21.19 -11.76
N LYS A 36 31.03 -20.08 -11.13
CA LYS A 36 30.78 -18.80 -11.82
C LYS A 36 31.92 -17.79 -11.69
N SER A 37 32.99 -18.10 -10.96
CA SER A 37 34.14 -17.19 -10.78
C SER A 37 35.44 -17.63 -11.44
N SER A 38 35.43 -18.66 -12.30
CA SER A 38 36.60 -19.04 -13.09
C SER A 38 36.26 -19.15 -14.57
N GLY A 39 36.63 -18.12 -15.34
CA GLY A 39 36.50 -18.12 -16.79
C GLY A 39 36.97 -16.81 -17.41
N ASN A 40 38.26 -16.51 -17.26
CA ASN A 40 38.95 -15.46 -18.00
C ASN A 40 39.67 -16.07 -19.22
N SER A 41 39.47 -15.44 -20.39
CA SER A 41 40.39 -15.24 -21.52
C SER A 41 41.26 -16.38 -22.09
N SER A 42 41.05 -16.70 -23.39
CA SER A 42 42.07 -16.88 -24.46
C SER A 42 41.33 -17.06 -25.81
N SER A 43 41.42 -16.16 -26.80
CA SER A 43 42.45 -15.94 -27.83
C SER A 43 42.56 -17.01 -28.95
N GLY A 44 42.46 -16.57 -30.21
CA GLY A 44 42.93 -17.27 -31.43
C GLY A 44 41.84 -17.44 -32.50
N THR A 45 41.73 -16.55 -33.50
CA THR A 45 42.41 -16.51 -34.82
C THR A 45 41.88 -17.47 -35.90
N ASP A 46 41.55 -16.84 -37.04
CA ASP A 46 41.76 -17.24 -38.43
C ASP A 46 40.68 -17.97 -39.29
N ASN A 47 40.35 -17.23 -40.36
CA ASN A 47 40.36 -17.60 -41.79
C ASN A 47 39.06 -17.98 -42.54
N LYS A 48 38.72 -17.06 -43.48
CA LYS A 48 38.55 -17.24 -44.95
C LYS A 48 37.51 -18.21 -45.50
N ASN A 49 36.56 -17.68 -46.28
CA ASN A 49 36.50 -17.76 -47.76
C ASN A 49 35.12 -17.28 -48.27
N SER A 50 35.06 -16.17 -49.03
CA SER A 50 34.95 -16.07 -50.51
C SER A 50 33.55 -16.42 -51.05
N SER A 51 32.84 -15.43 -51.61
CA SER A 51 32.55 -15.23 -53.07
C SER A 51 31.14 -15.72 -53.44
N SER A 52 30.31 -15.11 -54.27
CA SER A 52 30.39 -13.97 -55.22
C SER A 52 29.00 -13.76 -55.86
N SER A 53 28.77 -12.55 -56.44
CA SER A 53 27.98 -12.22 -57.66
C SER A 53 26.46 -12.56 -57.70
N ASN A 54 25.52 -11.81 -58.31
CA ASN A 54 25.45 -10.76 -59.33
C ASN A 54 24.04 -10.09 -59.22
N SER A 55 23.87 -8.77 -59.41
CA SER A 55 23.32 -8.06 -60.60
C SER A 55 22.01 -8.67 -61.18
N SER A 56 20.94 -7.97 -61.61
CA SER A 56 20.68 -6.58 -61.99
C SER A 56 19.16 -6.37 -62.27
N ASN A 57 18.72 -5.10 -62.21
CA ASN A 57 17.72 -4.41 -63.06
C ASN A 57 16.24 -4.87 -63.24
N SER A 58 15.33 -3.93 -62.91
CA SER A 58 14.42 -3.18 -63.83
C SER A 58 12.90 -3.24 -63.60
N SER A 59 12.31 -2.04 -63.82
CA SER A 59 10.93 -1.70 -64.21
C SER A 59 9.76 -1.87 -63.22
N GLY A 60 9.11 -0.73 -62.90
CA GLY A 60 7.72 -0.67 -62.44
C GLY A 60 6.71 -1.10 -63.52
N PRO A 61 5.40 -1.11 -63.24
CA PRO A 61 4.66 0.14 -63.01
C PRO A 61 3.44 0.06 -62.05
N SER A 62 2.87 1.24 -61.82
CA SER A 62 1.44 1.57 -61.54
C SER A 62 0.76 1.12 -60.23
N SER A 63 0.31 2.15 -59.50
CA SER A 63 -0.56 2.14 -58.32
C SER A 63 -1.91 1.44 -58.53
N PRO A 64 -2.55 1.03 -57.41
CA PRO A 64 -3.96 1.35 -57.24
C PRO A 64 -4.27 1.97 -55.87
N MET A 65 -5.28 2.83 -55.91
CA MET A 65 -5.92 3.52 -54.79
C MET A 65 -6.30 2.57 -53.65
N MET A 66 -5.93 2.91 -52.41
CA MET A 66 -6.48 2.25 -51.22
C MET A 66 -7.80 2.92 -50.81
N SER A 67 -8.87 2.13 -50.86
CA SER A 67 -10.16 2.44 -50.27
C SER A 67 -10.10 2.36 -48.75
N HIS A 68 -10.66 3.38 -48.10
CA HIS A 68 -10.94 3.43 -46.67
C HIS A 68 -12.10 2.49 -46.33
N GLU A 69 -11.83 1.21 -46.05
CA GLU A 69 -12.82 0.34 -45.39
C GLU A 69 -12.17 -0.62 -44.37
N ASN A 70 -12.88 -0.85 -43.27
CA ASN A 70 -12.63 -1.84 -42.20
C ASN A 70 -11.74 -1.52 -40.99
N HIS A 71 -11.79 -0.29 -40.46
CA HIS A 71 -11.31 -0.03 -39.09
C HIS A 71 -12.18 -0.67 -37.98
N ALA A 72 -13.48 -0.90 -38.22
CA ALA A 72 -14.39 -1.47 -37.22
C ALA A 72 -14.12 -2.96 -36.94
N GLY A 73 -13.80 -3.75 -37.97
CA GLY A 73 -13.52 -5.19 -37.83
C GLY A 73 -12.21 -5.46 -37.08
N ILE A 74 -11.21 -4.60 -37.24
CA ILE A 74 -9.92 -4.72 -36.55
C ILE A 74 -10.08 -4.43 -35.06
N GLN A 75 -10.88 -3.43 -34.67
CA GLN A 75 -11.12 -3.15 -33.25
C GLN A 75 -11.91 -4.26 -32.54
N ASP A 76 -12.92 -4.83 -33.18
CA ASP A 76 -13.67 -5.97 -32.60
C ASP A 76 -12.80 -7.22 -32.45
N ALA A 77 -11.91 -7.49 -33.42
CA ALA A 77 -10.93 -8.57 -33.33
C ALA A 77 -9.93 -8.36 -32.17
N ILE A 78 -9.43 -7.13 -32.00
CA ILE A 78 -8.54 -6.77 -30.88
C ILE A 78 -9.26 -6.95 -29.54
N MET A 79 -10.50 -6.49 -29.41
CA MET A 79 -11.27 -6.63 -28.18
C MET A 79 -11.55 -8.09 -27.82
N LYS A 80 -11.88 -8.94 -28.80
CA LYS A 80 -12.05 -10.39 -28.58
C LYS A 80 -10.76 -11.08 -28.12
N ILE A 81 -9.60 -10.66 -28.62
CA ILE A 81 -8.30 -11.17 -28.17
C ILE A 81 -8.01 -10.73 -26.73
N ILE A 82 -8.26 -9.46 -26.39
CA ILE A 82 -8.10 -8.92 -25.04
C ILE A 82 -9.01 -9.67 -24.06
N THR A 83 -10.30 -9.84 -24.36
CA THR A 83 -11.25 -10.57 -23.49
C THR A 83 -10.84 -12.04 -23.30
N ARG A 84 -10.34 -12.72 -24.34
CA ARG A 84 -9.82 -14.10 -24.22
C ARG A 84 -8.53 -14.19 -23.41
N GLN A 85 -7.66 -13.17 -23.47
CA GLN A 85 -6.46 -13.14 -22.64
C GLN A 85 -6.78 -12.82 -21.18
N SER A 86 -7.66 -11.85 -20.91
CA SER A 86 -8.11 -11.51 -19.55
C SER A 86 -8.78 -12.70 -18.86
N SER A 87 -9.66 -13.43 -19.54
CA SER A 87 -10.29 -14.65 -18.97
C SER A 87 -9.32 -15.82 -18.78
N ARG A 88 -8.24 -15.92 -19.58
CA ARG A 88 -7.15 -16.89 -19.36
C ARG A 88 -6.24 -16.48 -18.21
N ILE A 89 -6.06 -15.18 -17.98
CA ILE A 89 -5.31 -14.62 -16.85
C ILE A 89 -6.11 -14.82 -15.56
N GLU A 90 -7.41 -14.53 -15.54
CA GLU A 90 -8.31 -14.82 -14.41
C GLU A 90 -8.31 -16.32 -14.08
N LYS A 91 -8.43 -17.21 -15.08
CA LYS A 91 -8.32 -18.67 -14.89
C LYS A 91 -6.92 -19.16 -14.48
N LYS A 92 -5.86 -18.36 -14.64
CA LYS A 92 -4.49 -18.67 -14.21
C LYS A 92 -4.17 -18.10 -12.82
N ILE A 93 -4.74 -16.95 -12.48
CA ILE A 93 -4.66 -16.32 -11.14
C ILE A 93 -5.40 -17.18 -10.11
N ASP A 94 -6.55 -17.73 -10.50
CA ASP A 94 -7.35 -18.66 -9.66
C ASP A 94 -6.67 -20.03 -9.44
N LYS A 95 -5.61 -20.35 -10.20
CA LYS A 95 -4.89 -21.64 -10.13
C LYS A 95 -3.57 -21.61 -9.34
N LYS A 96 -3.11 -20.45 -8.86
CA LYS A 96 -1.80 -20.32 -8.19
C LYS A 96 -1.80 -19.55 -6.88
N SER A 97 -2.85 -18.82 -6.52
CA SER A 97 -2.89 -18.15 -5.21
C SER A 97 -3.13 -19.21 -4.12
N HIS A 98 -2.13 -19.43 -3.27
CA HIS A 98 -2.27 -20.22 -2.06
C HIS A 98 -3.17 -19.44 -1.11
N THR A 99 -4.49 -19.62 -1.21
CA THR A 99 -5.43 -19.09 -0.24
C THR A 99 -5.27 -19.94 1.03
N MET A 100 -4.59 -19.37 2.02
CA MET A 100 -4.63 -19.94 3.36
C MET A 100 -6.11 -20.02 3.79
N PRO A 101 -6.60 -21.17 4.27
CA PRO A 101 -7.97 -21.25 4.79
C PRO A 101 -8.08 -20.25 5.96
N LEU A 102 -8.83 -19.18 5.72
CA LEU A 102 -9.05 -18.08 6.65
C LEU A 102 -9.88 -18.58 7.85
N ASP A 103 -9.57 -18.11 9.07
CA ASP A 103 -10.34 -18.48 10.26
C ASP A 103 -11.74 -17.85 10.19
N GLN A 104 -12.76 -18.70 10.25
CA GLN A 104 -14.13 -18.24 10.02
C GLN A 104 -14.69 -17.31 11.11
N PHE A 105 -14.01 -17.12 12.25
CA PHE A 105 -14.52 -16.31 13.36
C PHE A 105 -13.83 -14.94 13.43
N THR A 106 -12.59 -14.84 12.98
CA THR A 106 -11.81 -13.59 12.98
C THR A 106 -11.63 -12.99 11.58
N ASP A 107 -11.71 -13.81 10.53
CA ASP A 107 -11.50 -13.40 9.14
C ASP A 107 -12.80 -13.29 8.32
N LYS A 108 -13.96 -13.73 8.84
CA LYS A 108 -15.30 -13.45 8.25
C LYS A 108 -15.74 -11.99 8.44
N TRP A 109 -14.81 -11.06 8.29
CA TRP A 109 -15.15 -9.68 8.06
C TRP A 109 -15.02 -9.43 6.57
N THR A 110 -16.15 -9.43 5.87
CA THR A 110 -16.21 -8.86 4.53
C THR A 110 -16.31 -7.35 4.74
N PRO A 111 -15.26 -6.57 4.43
CA PRO A 111 -15.41 -5.13 4.37
C PRO A 111 -16.64 -4.84 3.51
N PRO A 112 -17.49 -3.84 3.86
CA PRO A 112 -18.32 -3.27 2.82
C PRO A 112 -17.34 -2.88 1.69
N ARG A 113 -17.55 -3.42 0.49
CA ARG A 113 -16.69 -3.14 -0.66
C ARG A 113 -16.48 -1.63 -0.70
N THR A 114 -15.25 -1.18 -0.52
CA THR A 114 -14.98 0.25 -0.54
C THR A 114 -15.37 0.74 -1.93
N PRO A 115 -16.35 1.66 -2.04
CA PRO A 115 -16.75 2.21 -3.33
C PRO A 115 -15.67 3.16 -3.90
N THR A 116 -14.61 3.40 -3.12
CA THR A 116 -13.48 4.27 -3.41
C THR A 116 -12.23 3.44 -3.70
N GLU A 117 -11.66 3.60 -4.89
CA GLU A 117 -10.28 3.20 -5.19
C GLU A 117 -9.35 4.37 -4.85
N SER A 118 -8.20 4.09 -4.23
CA SER A 118 -7.19 5.10 -3.89
C SER A 118 -5.80 4.70 -4.38
N VAL A 119 -5.03 5.68 -4.84
CA VAL A 119 -3.59 5.55 -5.12
C VAL A 119 -2.86 6.70 -4.45
N PHE A 120 -1.82 6.37 -3.67
CA PHE A 120 -1.04 7.36 -2.92
C PHE A 120 0.38 7.54 -3.48
N GLU A 121 0.87 8.77 -3.44
CA GLU A 121 2.25 9.14 -3.76
C GLU A 121 2.83 10.01 -2.63
N PRO A 122 3.84 9.55 -1.88
CA PRO A 122 4.44 8.21 -1.93
C PRO A 122 3.43 7.11 -1.53
N PRO A 123 3.67 5.85 -1.93
CA PRO A 123 2.75 4.75 -1.62
C PRO A 123 2.67 4.51 -0.12
N VAL A 124 1.43 4.39 0.39
CA VAL A 124 1.15 4.07 1.81
C VAL A 124 0.65 2.65 2.02
N TYR A 125 0.46 1.89 0.94
CA TYR A 125 0.05 0.49 1.00
C TYR A 125 1.06 -0.35 1.80
N PRO A 126 0.62 -1.23 2.73
CA PRO A 126 -0.77 -1.62 3.01
C PRO A 126 -1.42 -0.84 4.18
N TRP A 127 -0.87 0.30 4.59
CA TRP A 127 -1.21 1.02 5.82
C TRP A 127 -2.28 2.10 5.67
N GLU A 128 -3.09 2.03 4.62
CA GLU A 128 -4.23 2.92 4.43
C GLU A 128 -5.24 2.79 5.59
N ARG A 129 -5.67 3.93 6.12
CA ARG A 129 -6.69 4.05 7.16
C ARG A 129 -8.05 4.12 6.50
N ILE A 130 -8.78 3.01 6.51
CA ILE A 130 -10.16 2.97 5.98
C ILE A 130 -11.15 2.79 7.13
N TYR A 131 -10.88 1.83 8.00
CA TYR A 131 -11.70 1.53 9.16
C TYR A 131 -10.89 1.64 10.45
N VAL A 132 -11.49 2.25 11.46
CA VAL A 132 -10.88 2.43 12.78
C VAL A 132 -11.85 1.94 13.83
N HIS A 133 -11.43 0.98 14.63
CA HIS A 133 -12.20 0.49 15.77
C HIS A 133 -11.49 0.82 17.07
N ASN A 134 -12.17 1.61 17.90
CA ASN A 134 -11.68 2.11 19.19
C ASN A 134 -12.42 1.51 20.38
N ILE A 135 -13.37 0.60 20.18
CA ILE A 135 -14.02 -0.19 21.24
C ILE A 135 -13.54 -1.63 21.13
N VAL A 136 -13.34 -2.29 22.27
CA VAL A 136 -13.12 -3.74 22.39
C VAL A 136 -14.21 -4.30 23.30
N ASN A 137 -14.81 -5.40 22.88
CA ASN A 137 -15.81 -6.12 23.64
C ASN A 137 -15.49 -7.63 23.62
N ILE A 138 -15.89 -8.33 24.68
CA ILE A 138 -15.84 -9.78 24.76
C ILE A 138 -17.27 -10.30 24.88
N LYS A 139 -17.73 -11.06 23.90
CA LYS A 139 -19.06 -11.69 23.92
C LYS A 139 -19.00 -13.09 24.48
N ASP A 140 -20.14 -13.55 24.98
CA ASP A 140 -20.41 -14.91 25.47
C ASP A 140 -19.53 -15.41 26.63
N TYR A 141 -18.60 -14.62 27.16
CA TYR A 141 -17.67 -15.11 28.17
C TYR A 141 -18.36 -15.53 29.48
N ARG A 142 -19.43 -14.86 29.91
CA ARG A 142 -20.19 -15.25 31.11
C ARG A 142 -21.03 -16.51 30.89
N LYS A 143 -21.56 -16.69 29.68
CA LYS A 143 -22.52 -17.77 29.36
C LYS A 143 -21.81 -19.04 28.92
N ASN A 144 -20.73 -18.91 28.16
CA ASN A 144 -19.93 -20.01 27.66
C ASN A 144 -18.48 -19.54 27.42
N PRO A 145 -17.60 -19.63 28.43
CA PRO A 145 -16.21 -19.18 28.34
C PRO A 145 -15.48 -19.74 27.12
N SER A 146 -15.70 -21.03 26.78
CA SER A 146 -15.07 -21.67 25.63
C SER A 146 -15.48 -21.09 24.28
N LYS A 147 -16.62 -20.39 24.22
CA LYS A 147 -17.12 -19.70 23.02
C LYS A 147 -16.87 -18.20 23.04
N ALA A 148 -16.17 -17.68 24.05
CA ALA A 148 -15.92 -16.26 24.14
C ALA A 148 -15.07 -15.77 22.95
N TYR A 149 -15.50 -14.68 22.32
CA TYR A 149 -14.79 -14.05 21.23
C TYR A 149 -14.64 -12.55 21.47
N ILE A 150 -13.53 -12.02 20.98
CA ILE A 150 -13.23 -10.59 21.02
C ILE A 150 -13.69 -9.99 19.71
N TYR A 151 -14.40 -8.87 19.79
CA TYR A 151 -14.66 -8.03 18.63
C TYR A 151 -14.34 -6.59 18.94
N THR A 152 -14.02 -5.85 17.89
CA THR A 152 -13.79 -4.41 17.95
C THR A 152 -14.93 -3.69 17.25
N ALA A 153 -15.23 -2.46 17.67
CA ALA A 153 -16.23 -1.62 17.04
C ALA A 153 -15.74 -0.16 16.96
N SER A 154 -16.33 0.60 16.03
CA SER A 154 -16.19 2.04 16.00
C SER A 154 -17.24 2.66 16.92
N GLU A 155 -16.88 3.71 17.67
CA GLU A 155 -17.86 4.60 18.26
C GLU A 155 -18.63 5.33 17.15
N THR A 156 -19.96 5.17 17.13
CA THR A 156 -20.84 5.95 16.26
C THR A 156 -20.77 7.41 16.68
N ASN A 157 -20.18 8.25 15.84
CA ASN A 157 -20.01 9.66 16.14
C ASN A 157 -20.49 10.52 14.97
N PRO A 158 -21.02 11.72 15.26
CA PRO A 158 -21.49 12.62 14.22
C PRO A 158 -20.34 13.05 13.31
N LEU A 159 -20.59 13.04 12.02
CA LEU A 159 -19.69 13.61 11.02
C LEU A 159 -19.64 15.13 11.17
N ARG A 160 -18.45 15.70 11.02
CA ARG A 160 -18.23 17.15 11.02
C ARG A 160 -17.70 17.58 9.66
N SER A 161 -18.27 18.63 9.09
CA SER A 161 -17.75 19.22 7.86
C SER A 161 -16.36 19.78 8.10
N VAL A 162 -15.46 19.58 7.14
CA VAL A 162 -14.09 20.09 7.16
C VAL A 162 -13.77 20.80 5.85
N THR A 163 -12.87 21.76 5.91
CA THR A 163 -12.39 22.52 4.74
C THR A 163 -10.94 22.21 4.45
N LEU A 164 -10.47 22.60 3.25
CA LEU A 164 -9.05 22.56 2.93
C LEU A 164 -8.28 23.48 3.89
N THR A 165 -7.20 22.94 4.47
CA THR A 165 -6.42 23.64 5.50
C THR A 165 -5.13 24.16 4.90
N LYS A 166 -4.88 25.47 5.05
CA LYS A 166 -3.57 26.06 4.75
C LYS A 166 -2.60 25.76 5.90
N ILE A 167 -1.43 25.24 5.60
CA ILE A 167 -0.43 24.85 6.60
C ILE A 167 0.62 25.95 6.71
N GLN A 168 0.84 26.42 7.94
CA GLN A 168 1.84 27.45 8.25
C GLN A 168 3.24 26.87 8.52
N THR A 169 3.32 25.63 9.00
CA THR A 169 4.58 24.96 9.39
C THR A 169 4.76 23.65 8.61
N PRO A 170 5.03 23.70 7.29
CA PRO A 170 5.09 22.51 6.43
C PRO A 170 6.18 21.52 6.86
N GLU A 171 7.23 21.97 7.55
CA GLU A 171 8.35 21.14 8.01
C GLU A 171 7.95 20.05 9.01
N LYS A 172 6.81 20.20 9.70
CA LYS A 172 6.26 19.20 10.63
C LYS A 172 5.48 18.08 9.94
N PHE A 173 5.20 18.22 8.65
CA PHE A 173 4.31 17.32 7.93
C PHE A 173 5.03 16.53 6.82
N SER A 174 4.63 15.28 6.67
CA SER A 174 4.84 14.50 5.46
C SER A 174 3.67 14.76 4.52
N PHE A 175 3.97 15.03 3.26
CA PHE A 175 2.96 15.30 2.24
C PHE A 175 2.75 14.07 1.36
N PHE A 176 1.50 13.84 1.00
CA PHE A 176 1.06 12.76 0.14
C PHE A 176 0.10 13.32 -0.91
N TRP A 177 0.13 12.77 -2.10
CA TRP A 177 -0.93 12.91 -3.07
C TRP A 177 -1.80 11.67 -3.01
N ALA A 178 -3.11 11.87 -3.11
CA ALA A 178 -4.07 10.79 -3.23
C ALA A 178 -4.96 11.03 -4.45
N ASP A 179 -4.94 10.09 -5.38
CA ASP A 179 -5.92 9.98 -6.46
C ASP A 179 -7.04 9.07 -5.98
N TYR A 180 -8.26 9.59 -5.85
CA TYR A 180 -9.45 8.83 -5.49
C TYR A 180 -10.38 8.68 -6.69
N LYS A 181 -10.96 7.48 -6.84
CA LYS A 181 -11.96 7.18 -7.85
C LYS A 181 -13.18 6.55 -7.21
N PHE A 182 -14.33 7.21 -7.33
CA PHE A 182 -15.60 6.76 -6.76
C PHE A 182 -16.42 6.02 -7.82
N LYS A 183 -16.85 4.80 -7.50
CA LYS A 183 -17.59 3.96 -8.45
C LYS A 183 -19.10 4.11 -8.37
N TYR A 184 -19.62 4.70 -7.29
CA TYR A 184 -21.05 4.77 -7.01
C TYR A 184 -21.40 6.11 -6.35
N PRO A 185 -22.60 6.67 -6.61
CA PRO A 185 -23.12 7.79 -5.84
C PRO A 185 -23.33 7.38 -4.38
N GLY A 186 -23.53 8.36 -3.51
CA GLY A 186 -23.81 8.09 -2.11
C GLY A 186 -23.75 9.32 -1.21
N ASN A 187 -24.39 9.21 -0.05
CA ASN A 187 -24.43 10.32 0.91
C ASN A 187 -23.03 10.63 1.47
N TYR A 188 -22.23 9.59 1.72
CA TYR A 188 -20.87 9.70 2.26
C TYR A 188 -20.02 8.53 1.78
N GLN A 189 -18.95 8.81 1.04
CA GLN A 189 -17.94 7.83 0.66
C GLN A 189 -16.69 8.01 1.52
N VAL A 190 -16.15 6.91 2.04
CA VAL A 190 -14.88 6.93 2.78
C VAL A 190 -13.76 7.39 1.85
N LEU A 191 -12.93 8.30 2.36
CA LEU A 191 -11.64 8.67 1.80
C LEU A 191 -10.55 7.95 2.60
N PRO A 192 -9.92 6.90 2.05
CA PRO A 192 -8.75 6.29 2.67
C PRO A 192 -7.73 7.33 3.12
N GLY A 193 -7.18 7.18 4.32
CA GLY A 193 -6.22 8.13 4.90
C GLY A 193 -4.85 7.54 5.15
N VAL A 194 -3.87 8.41 5.39
CA VAL A 194 -2.48 8.00 5.65
C VAL A 194 -2.12 8.03 7.13
N ALA A 195 -2.78 8.89 7.90
CA ALA A 195 -2.50 9.14 9.31
C ALA A 195 -3.74 9.71 10.01
N PRO A 196 -3.84 9.59 11.34
CA PRO A 196 -4.79 10.34 12.12
C PRO A 196 -4.44 11.82 12.15
N ARG A 197 -5.45 12.68 12.30
CA ARG A 197 -5.29 14.14 12.27
C ARG A 197 -4.56 14.65 11.01
N MET A 198 -4.58 13.90 9.92
CA MET A 198 -4.13 14.40 8.62
C MET A 198 -5.07 15.53 8.15
N PHE A 199 -4.63 16.37 7.23
CA PHE A 199 -5.49 17.40 6.63
C PHE A 199 -5.34 17.39 5.12
N PHE A 200 -6.43 17.70 4.41
CA PHE A 200 -6.36 18.02 2.99
C PHE A 200 -5.94 19.48 2.83
N THR A 201 -4.93 19.73 2.02
CA THR A 201 -4.37 21.07 1.81
C THR A 201 -4.75 21.64 0.46
N GLU A 202 -4.92 20.78 -0.55
CA GLU A 202 -5.18 21.18 -1.93
C GLU A 202 -6.06 20.15 -2.62
N LEU A 203 -6.88 20.63 -3.56
CA LEU A 203 -7.65 19.85 -4.52
C LEU A 203 -7.19 20.27 -5.91
N ILE A 204 -6.51 19.38 -6.64
CA ILE A 204 -5.92 19.71 -7.95
C ILE A 204 -6.91 19.49 -9.08
N SER A 205 -7.65 18.38 -9.06
CA SER A 205 -8.50 18.00 -10.17
C SER A 205 -9.78 17.31 -9.70
N GLY A 206 -10.80 17.42 -10.54
CA GLY A 206 -12.16 16.95 -10.29
C GLY A 206 -13.12 18.11 -10.08
N ARG A 207 -14.26 18.09 -10.79
CA ARG A 207 -15.37 19.00 -10.50
C ARG A 207 -16.12 18.40 -9.32
N ILE A 208 -15.85 18.94 -8.13
CA ILE A 208 -16.66 18.66 -6.95
C ILE A 208 -17.98 19.41 -7.12
N GLU A 209 -19.10 18.71 -6.97
CA GLU A 209 -20.43 19.32 -7.11
C GLU A 209 -20.62 20.39 -6.00
N PRO A 210 -21.39 21.46 -6.24
CA PRO A 210 -21.52 22.58 -5.31
C PRO A 210 -21.97 22.22 -3.89
N GLU A 211 -22.64 21.08 -3.71
CA GLU A 211 -23.14 20.52 -2.46
C GLU A 211 -22.22 19.47 -1.84
N THR A 212 -21.29 18.89 -2.61
CA THR A 212 -20.33 17.92 -2.09
C THR A 212 -19.38 18.59 -1.08
N ARG A 213 -19.23 17.99 0.09
CA ARG A 213 -18.33 18.48 1.16
C ARG A 213 -17.41 17.36 1.63
N LEU A 214 -16.31 17.78 2.27
CA LEU A 214 -15.47 16.88 3.04
C LEU A 214 -16.01 16.80 4.46
N TRP A 215 -15.99 15.59 5.01
CA TRP A 215 -16.45 15.30 6.35
C TRP A 215 -15.40 14.50 7.09
N LYS A 216 -15.47 14.55 8.42
CA LYS A 216 -14.56 13.83 9.31
C LYS A 216 -15.31 13.31 10.53
N ASP A 217 -15.03 12.08 10.94
CA ASP A 217 -15.52 11.53 12.20
C ASP A 217 -14.55 11.79 13.39
N SER A 218 -14.90 11.28 14.57
CA SER A 218 -14.05 11.37 15.77
C SER A 218 -12.81 10.45 15.73
N ASN A 219 -12.79 9.47 14.83
CA ASN A 219 -11.69 8.54 14.63
C ASN A 219 -10.69 9.02 13.57
N ASP A 220 -10.86 10.26 13.10
CA ASP A 220 -10.07 10.84 12.03
C ASP A 220 -10.19 10.11 10.69
N ILE A 221 -11.33 9.45 10.43
CA ILE A 221 -11.69 8.97 9.09
C ILE A 221 -12.39 10.10 8.35
N TYR A 222 -11.98 10.27 7.09
CA TYR A 222 -12.52 11.29 6.21
C TYR A 222 -13.54 10.68 5.26
N TYR A 223 -14.52 11.50 4.91
CA TYR A 223 -15.56 11.15 3.95
C TYR A 223 -15.76 12.30 2.97
N ILE A 224 -16.29 11.99 1.80
CA ILE A 224 -16.75 12.96 0.82
C ILE A 224 -18.22 12.68 0.48
N GLY A 225 -19.03 13.72 0.41
CA GLY A 225 -20.41 13.61 -0.04
C GLY A 225 -21.29 14.81 0.33
N PRO A 226 -22.56 14.83 -0.10
CA PRO A 226 -23.16 13.83 -1.00
C PRO A 226 -22.51 13.83 -2.39
N LEU A 227 -22.57 12.68 -3.07
CA LEU A 227 -22.14 12.49 -4.46
C LEU A 227 -23.35 12.07 -5.30
N GLU A 228 -23.72 12.88 -6.29
CA GLU A 228 -24.83 12.59 -7.19
C GLU A 228 -24.40 11.71 -8.38
N SER A 229 -23.15 11.89 -8.84
CA SER A 229 -22.64 11.22 -10.03
C SER A 229 -21.80 9.96 -9.77
N VAL A 230 -21.98 8.98 -10.66
CA VAL A 230 -21.11 7.80 -10.81
C VAL A 230 -19.83 8.22 -11.56
N SER A 231 -18.65 7.87 -11.02
CA SER A 231 -17.33 8.14 -11.63
C SER A 231 -16.73 9.54 -11.41
N LEU A 232 -16.82 10.07 -10.19
CA LEU A 232 -15.96 11.18 -9.77
C LEU A 232 -14.51 10.69 -9.58
N LYS A 233 -13.56 11.44 -10.15
CA LYS A 233 -12.12 11.31 -9.87
C LYS A 233 -11.63 12.61 -9.26
N ILE A 234 -11.00 12.53 -8.10
CA ILE A 234 -10.39 13.69 -7.45
C ILE A 234 -8.93 13.40 -7.12
N ARG A 235 -8.10 14.44 -7.23
CA ARG A 235 -6.72 14.42 -6.71
C ARG A 235 -6.57 15.42 -5.59
N MET A 236 -6.10 14.96 -4.44
CA MET A 236 -5.94 15.80 -3.25
C MET A 236 -4.54 15.70 -2.67
N ARG A 237 -4.03 16.83 -2.15
CA ARG A 237 -2.81 16.84 -1.32
C ARG A 237 -3.16 16.67 0.15
N ILE A 238 -2.53 15.71 0.79
CA ILE A 238 -2.69 15.36 2.19
C ILE A 238 -1.41 15.73 2.94
N ALA A 239 -1.56 16.33 4.10
CA ALA A 239 -0.49 16.53 5.05
C ALA A 239 -0.75 15.70 6.30
N ALA A 240 0.24 14.90 6.71
CA ALA A 240 0.20 14.09 7.90
C ALA A 240 1.38 14.43 8.81
N ASP A 241 1.16 14.45 10.12
CA ASP A 241 2.23 14.76 11.07
C ASP A 241 3.36 13.72 10.95
N LYS A 242 4.60 14.18 10.76
CA LYS A 242 5.78 13.30 10.60
C LYS A 242 5.93 12.34 11.77
N SER A 243 5.56 12.79 12.96
CA SER A 243 5.65 11.99 14.19
C SER A 243 4.84 10.70 14.16
N TYR A 244 3.78 10.64 13.36
CA TYR A 244 2.96 9.44 13.23
C TYR A 244 3.76 8.24 12.68
N PHE A 245 4.77 8.52 11.86
CA PHE A 245 5.64 7.53 11.23
C PHE A 245 6.88 7.20 12.07
N GLU A 246 7.07 7.86 13.20
CA GLU A 246 8.14 7.57 14.14
C GLU A 246 7.82 6.37 15.03
N LYS A 247 8.82 5.85 15.74
CA LYS A 247 8.62 4.85 16.78
C LYS A 247 7.83 5.46 17.95
N TYR A 248 6.94 4.65 18.53
CA TYR A 248 6.21 5.00 19.74
C TYR A 248 7.16 5.32 20.90
N ARG A 249 6.73 6.22 21.79
CA ARG A 249 7.46 6.58 23.01
C ARG A 249 6.58 6.37 24.24
N ILE A 250 6.87 5.28 24.96
CA ILE A 250 6.19 4.92 26.22
C ILE A 250 7.21 5.05 27.35
N ARG A 251 6.86 5.82 28.38
CA ARG A 251 7.63 6.00 29.61
C ARG A 251 7.63 4.72 30.40
N ASP A 252 8.71 4.48 31.13
CA ASP A 252 8.86 3.32 32.02
C ASP A 252 8.15 3.56 33.36
N THR A 253 6.85 3.84 33.31
CA THR A 253 6.02 4.07 34.50
C THR A 253 5.22 2.83 34.88
N PRO A 254 4.76 2.71 36.15
CA PRO A 254 3.88 1.62 36.56
C PRO A 254 2.65 1.49 35.66
N ILE A 255 2.20 0.26 35.47
CA ILE A 255 0.96 -0.01 34.73
C ILE A 255 -0.23 0.50 35.55
N PRO A 256 -1.15 1.27 34.96
CA PRO A 256 -2.30 1.79 35.70
C PRO A 256 -3.22 0.67 36.20
N ASN A 257 -3.66 0.82 37.45
CA ASN A 257 -4.75 0.02 38.01
C ASN A 257 -6.07 0.57 37.45
N GLY A 258 -6.77 -0.22 36.64
CA GLY A 258 -8.06 0.19 36.10
C GLY A 258 -8.64 -0.85 35.17
N SER A 259 -9.93 -1.15 35.35
CA SER A 259 -10.71 -1.92 34.38
C SER A 259 -11.31 -0.95 33.37
N TRP A 260 -11.11 -1.23 32.08
CA TRP A 260 -11.50 -0.33 30.99
C TRP A 260 -12.69 -0.87 30.19
N TYR A 261 -13.05 -2.13 30.39
CA TYR A 261 -14.21 -2.77 29.77
C TYR A 261 -14.52 -4.11 30.45
N ASP A 262 -15.73 -4.62 30.23
CA ASP A 262 -16.19 -5.89 30.79
C ASP A 262 -15.37 -7.08 30.25
N GLY A 263 -14.79 -7.88 31.16
CA GLY A 263 -13.94 -9.02 30.81
C GLY A 263 -12.45 -8.72 30.64
N ASP A 264 -11.99 -7.49 30.90
CA ASP A 264 -10.57 -7.13 30.86
C ASP A 264 -9.69 -8.00 31.79
N HIS A 265 -10.19 -8.38 32.97
CA HIS A 265 -9.52 -9.25 33.92
C HIS A 265 -9.20 -10.64 33.35
N ILE A 266 -10.04 -11.14 32.41
CA ILE A 266 -9.82 -12.40 31.70
C ILE A 266 -8.62 -12.25 30.77
N ILE A 267 -8.55 -11.14 30.02
CA ILE A 267 -7.43 -10.83 29.13
C ILE A 267 -6.14 -10.64 29.92
N ARG A 268 -6.16 -9.84 31.00
CA ARG A 268 -5.02 -9.64 31.90
C ARG A 268 -4.52 -10.96 32.48
N SER A 269 -5.44 -11.84 32.88
CA SER A 269 -5.12 -13.15 33.43
C SER A 269 -4.52 -14.08 32.38
N ALA A 270 -5.04 -14.09 31.15
CA ALA A 270 -4.45 -14.84 30.03
C ALA A 270 -3.03 -14.34 29.69
N VAL A 271 -2.81 -13.03 29.67
CA VAL A 271 -1.47 -12.44 29.48
C VAL A 271 -0.51 -12.86 30.58
N LYS A 272 -0.94 -12.78 31.85
CA LYS A 272 -0.13 -13.22 32.99
C LYS A 272 0.26 -14.69 32.92
N ARG A 273 -0.66 -15.56 32.47
CA ARG A 273 -0.41 -17.01 32.31
C ARG A 273 0.53 -17.34 31.16
N HIS A 274 0.34 -16.70 30.00
CA HIS A 274 0.96 -17.17 28.74
C HIS A 274 2.12 -16.31 28.24
N ILE A 275 2.24 -15.07 28.74
CA ILE A 275 3.27 -14.12 28.29
C ILE A 275 4.16 -13.72 29.46
N GLY A 276 3.56 -13.41 30.61
CA GLY A 276 4.28 -13.07 31.83
C GLY A 276 3.67 -11.89 32.57
N ASN A 277 4.30 -11.53 33.69
CA ASN A 277 3.88 -10.40 34.51
C ASN A 277 4.79 -9.18 34.24
N PHE A 278 4.18 -8.01 34.05
CA PHE A 278 4.88 -6.79 33.70
C PHE A 278 4.66 -5.74 34.78
N ARG A 279 5.73 -5.08 35.22
CA ARG A 279 5.66 -4.02 36.24
C ARG A 279 5.41 -2.64 35.64
N THR A 280 5.87 -2.41 34.41
CA THR A 280 5.86 -1.10 33.78
C THR A 280 5.22 -1.12 32.40
N ARG A 281 4.67 0.03 31.99
CA ARG A 281 4.01 0.24 30.70
C ARG A 281 4.94 -0.06 29.54
N LYS A 282 6.17 0.48 29.58
CA LYS A 282 7.17 0.25 28.53
C LYS A 282 7.50 -1.23 28.36
N LYS A 283 7.80 -1.94 29.45
CA LYS A 283 8.12 -3.37 29.41
C LYS A 283 6.96 -4.20 28.86
N LEU A 284 5.72 -3.89 29.23
CA LEU A 284 4.54 -4.54 28.68
C LEU A 284 4.46 -4.35 27.16
N VAL A 285 4.48 -3.10 26.67
CA VAL A 285 4.33 -2.79 25.24
C VAL A 285 5.45 -3.44 24.42
N ASP A 286 6.71 -3.29 24.84
CA ASP A 286 7.85 -3.84 24.11
C ASP A 286 7.82 -5.38 24.09
N SER A 287 7.44 -6.01 25.20
CA SER A 287 7.33 -7.47 25.28
C SER A 287 6.20 -8.01 24.42
N LEU A 288 5.04 -7.35 24.43
CA LEU A 288 3.92 -7.70 23.56
C LEU A 288 4.29 -7.49 22.09
N PHE A 289 4.93 -6.37 21.74
CA PHE A 289 5.38 -6.11 20.38
C PHE A 289 6.27 -7.26 19.87
N LYS A 290 7.29 -7.63 20.65
CA LYS A 290 8.18 -8.77 20.33
C LYS A 290 7.41 -10.09 20.25
N TYR A 291 6.47 -10.32 21.18
CA TYR A 291 5.66 -11.54 21.24
C TYR A 291 4.80 -11.72 19.99
N PHE A 292 4.04 -10.71 19.58
CA PHE A 292 3.19 -10.78 18.39
C PHE A 292 3.98 -10.86 17.08
N HIS A 293 5.15 -10.23 17.01
CA HIS A 293 6.03 -10.38 15.85
C HIS A 293 6.54 -11.81 15.66
N SER A 294 6.65 -12.59 16.75
CA SER A 294 7.07 -14.00 16.68
C SER A 294 6.00 -14.95 16.16
N PHE A 295 4.79 -14.47 15.87
CA PHE A 295 3.71 -15.34 15.42
C PHE A 295 4.00 -15.92 14.03
N LYS A 296 3.64 -17.19 13.86
CA LYS A 296 3.61 -17.82 12.54
C LYS A 296 2.39 -17.35 11.76
N VAL A 297 2.59 -17.13 10.46
CA VAL A 297 1.50 -16.84 9.53
C VAL A 297 0.89 -18.17 9.11
N GLU A 298 0.08 -18.74 9.99
CA GLU A 298 -0.60 -20.02 9.81
C GLU A 298 -2.04 -19.90 10.36
N PRO A 299 -3.01 -20.69 9.84
CA PRO A 299 -4.31 -20.78 10.47
C PRO A 299 -4.19 -21.35 11.88
N LEU A 300 -5.17 -21.02 12.74
CA LEU A 300 -5.32 -21.66 14.03
C LEU A 300 -5.60 -23.16 13.83
N THR A 301 -5.09 -23.99 14.74
CA THR A 301 -5.22 -25.44 14.68
C THR A 301 -6.69 -25.84 14.80
N ALA A 302 -7.22 -26.65 13.88
CA ALA A 302 -8.59 -27.13 13.96
C ALA A 302 -8.77 -28.08 15.16
N GLY A 303 -9.84 -27.91 15.95
CA GLY A 303 -10.20 -28.82 17.04
C GLY A 303 -11.16 -28.21 18.06
N PRO A 304 -11.86 -29.04 18.86
CA PRO A 304 -12.69 -28.58 19.97
C PRO A 304 -11.79 -28.07 21.08
N SER A 305 -11.32 -26.83 20.94
CA SER A 305 -10.62 -26.18 22.03
C SER A 305 -11.64 -25.82 23.11
N ARG A 306 -11.38 -26.26 24.34
CA ARG A 306 -12.10 -25.77 25.52
C ARG A 306 -11.76 -24.31 25.85
N LEU A 307 -10.80 -23.72 25.13
CA LEU A 307 -10.33 -22.36 25.33
C LEU A 307 -11.04 -21.38 24.40
N PRO A 308 -11.31 -20.15 24.90
CA PRO A 308 -11.73 -19.04 24.05
C PRO A 308 -10.80 -18.82 22.86
N VAL A 309 -11.35 -18.30 21.75
CA VAL A 309 -10.58 -18.04 20.52
C VAL A 309 -9.37 -17.13 20.79
N PHE A 310 -9.53 -16.09 21.60
CA PHE A 310 -8.43 -15.18 21.90
C PHE A 310 -7.27 -15.86 22.66
N GLU A 311 -7.59 -16.79 23.56
CA GLU A 311 -6.58 -17.48 24.37
C GLU A 311 -5.83 -18.50 23.50
N ARG A 312 -6.52 -19.12 22.53
CA ARG A 312 -5.86 -19.94 21.51
C ARG A 312 -4.89 -19.15 20.67
N ILE A 313 -5.26 -17.94 20.22
CA ILE A 313 -4.35 -17.08 19.44
C ILE A 313 -3.06 -16.80 20.25
N LEU A 314 -3.17 -16.55 21.56
CA LEU A 314 -2.00 -16.38 22.42
C LEU A 314 -1.15 -17.64 22.47
N ILE A 315 -1.74 -18.78 22.84
CA ILE A 315 -1.00 -20.01 23.09
C ILE A 315 -0.35 -20.54 21.81
N GLU A 316 -1.11 -20.58 20.71
CA GLU A 316 -0.65 -21.15 19.46
C GLU A 316 0.39 -20.25 18.77
N LYS A 317 0.40 -18.94 19.06
CA LYS A 317 1.23 -17.93 18.38
C LYS A 317 1.09 -18.03 16.85
N ARG A 318 -0.14 -18.20 16.40
CA ARG A 318 -0.52 -18.34 14.99
C ARG A 318 -1.58 -17.31 14.65
N GLY A 319 -1.51 -16.77 13.44
CA GLY A 319 -2.54 -15.90 12.90
C GLY A 319 -1.99 -14.80 11.99
N VAL A 320 -2.90 -14.28 11.16
CA VAL A 320 -2.65 -13.17 10.24
C VAL A 320 -2.72 -11.81 10.94
N CYS A 321 -2.54 -10.72 10.19
CA CYS A 321 -2.53 -9.34 10.70
C CYS A 321 -3.76 -9.00 11.57
N ARG A 322 -4.96 -9.42 11.16
CA ARG A 322 -6.23 -9.20 11.90
C ARG A 322 -6.19 -9.79 13.31
N HIS A 323 -5.74 -11.05 13.45
CA HIS A 323 -5.61 -11.75 14.73
C HIS A 323 -4.65 -11.03 15.69
N ARG A 324 -3.53 -10.55 15.15
CA ARG A 324 -2.51 -9.85 15.94
C ARG A 324 -3.04 -8.49 16.39
N ALA A 325 -3.58 -7.70 15.46
CA ALA A 325 -4.06 -6.36 15.73
C ALA A 325 -5.24 -6.33 16.71
N ILE A 326 -6.22 -7.23 16.56
CA ILE A 326 -7.38 -7.28 17.46
C ILE A 326 -6.96 -7.63 18.89
N LEU A 327 -6.08 -8.61 19.04
CA LEU A 327 -5.68 -9.11 20.36
C LEU A 327 -4.70 -8.17 21.06
N PHE A 328 -3.76 -7.58 20.31
CA PHE A 328 -2.87 -6.55 20.84
C PHE A 328 -3.66 -5.32 21.32
N THR A 329 -4.65 -4.87 20.53
CA THR A 329 -5.58 -3.80 20.93
C THR A 329 -6.34 -4.17 22.20
N ALA A 330 -6.89 -5.38 22.28
CA ALA A 330 -7.64 -5.85 23.44
C ALA A 330 -6.78 -5.90 24.71
N ILE A 331 -5.55 -6.42 24.60
CA ILE A 331 -4.60 -6.50 25.72
C ILE A 331 -4.22 -5.09 26.18
N LEU A 332 -3.77 -4.22 25.28
CA LEU A 332 -3.33 -2.89 25.68
C LEU A 332 -4.49 -2.04 26.22
N LYS A 333 -5.71 -2.17 25.69
CA LYS A 333 -6.89 -1.58 26.34
C LYS A 333 -7.13 -2.16 27.72
N ALA A 334 -6.99 -3.47 27.90
CA ALA A 334 -7.17 -4.08 29.21
C ALA A 334 -6.20 -3.47 30.23
N TYR A 335 -4.98 -3.14 29.82
CA TYR A 335 -3.95 -2.46 30.61
C TYR A 335 -4.03 -0.92 30.61
N GLY A 336 -5.11 -0.33 30.11
CA GLY A 336 -5.40 1.10 30.20
C GLY A 336 -4.65 1.99 29.23
N PHE A 337 -4.16 1.43 28.13
CA PHE A 337 -3.62 2.23 27.05
C PHE A 337 -4.74 2.74 26.16
N LYS A 338 -4.61 3.99 25.71
CA LYS A 338 -5.41 4.52 24.62
C LYS A 338 -4.85 3.98 23.31
N ILE A 339 -5.55 3.01 22.75
CA ILE A 339 -5.18 2.29 21.52
C ILE A 339 -6.44 2.04 20.69
N ARG A 340 -6.28 1.97 19.38
CA ARG A 340 -7.33 1.58 18.44
C ARG A 340 -6.77 0.69 17.34
N MET A 341 -7.64 -0.16 16.79
CA MET A 341 -7.33 -1.00 15.64
C MET A 341 -7.63 -0.24 14.36
N VAL A 342 -6.76 -0.34 13.38
CA VAL A 342 -6.94 0.25 12.05
C VAL A 342 -6.78 -0.83 11.01
N PHE A 343 -7.65 -0.84 10.01
CA PHE A 343 -7.63 -1.90 9.02
C PHE A 343 -8.31 -1.48 7.72
N ASN A 344 -8.01 -2.25 6.69
CA ASN A 344 -8.58 -2.19 5.36
C ASN A 344 -8.81 -3.64 4.87
N ASP A 345 -8.94 -3.81 3.57
CA ASP A 345 -9.26 -5.12 2.98
C ASP A 345 -8.08 -6.10 3.11
N VAL A 346 -6.85 -5.59 3.12
CA VAL A 346 -5.62 -6.37 2.98
C VAL A 346 -4.79 -6.46 4.26
N HIS A 347 -4.95 -5.51 5.18
CA HIS A 347 -4.11 -5.40 6.37
C HIS A 347 -4.85 -4.84 7.57
N ALA A 348 -4.34 -5.18 8.75
CA ALA A 348 -4.79 -4.66 10.02
C ALA A 348 -3.57 -4.38 10.91
N PHE A 349 -3.57 -3.20 11.53
CA PHE A 349 -2.54 -2.75 12.45
C PHE A 349 -3.20 -2.01 13.62
N THR A 350 -2.39 -1.43 14.50
CA THR A 350 -2.90 -0.69 15.65
C THR A 350 -2.29 0.70 15.72
N GLU A 351 -3.04 1.67 16.23
CA GLU A 351 -2.54 2.99 16.57
C GLU A 351 -2.53 3.14 18.08
N LEU A 352 -1.34 3.35 18.65
CA LEU A 352 -1.14 3.57 20.08
C LEU A 352 -1.05 5.08 20.33
N PHE A 353 -1.70 5.58 21.37
CA PHE A 353 -1.51 6.95 21.83
C PHE A 353 -0.33 6.98 22.82
N ASP A 354 0.76 7.60 22.40
CA ASP A 354 2.03 7.60 23.14
C ASP A 354 2.07 8.67 24.25
N ASP A 355 3.13 8.65 25.06
CA ASP A 355 3.29 9.60 26.17
C ASP A 355 3.75 11.01 25.73
N GLN A 356 3.83 11.24 24.42
CA GLN A 356 4.00 12.55 23.81
C GLN A 356 2.65 13.13 23.33
N GLY A 357 1.54 12.43 23.56
CA GLY A 357 0.21 12.88 23.16
C GLY A 357 -0.07 12.69 21.67
N ARG A 358 0.62 11.73 21.04
CA ARG A 358 0.54 11.47 19.59
C ARG A 358 -0.01 10.09 19.34
N TRP A 359 -0.80 9.93 18.28
CA TRP A 359 -1.06 8.61 17.73
C TRP A 359 0.18 8.17 16.96
N VAL A 360 0.56 6.91 17.10
CA VAL A 360 1.69 6.30 16.40
C VAL A 360 1.29 4.93 15.89
N ARG A 361 1.73 4.61 14.67
CA ARG A 361 1.45 3.31 14.05
C ARG A 361 2.25 2.21 14.72
N VAL A 362 1.57 1.12 15.06
CA VAL A 362 2.16 -0.13 15.55
C VAL A 362 1.68 -1.26 14.64
N ASP A 363 2.55 -1.62 13.69
CA ASP A 363 2.37 -2.79 12.83
C ASP A 363 2.99 -4.02 13.50
N LEU A 364 2.26 -5.13 13.51
CA LEU A 364 2.63 -6.40 14.15
C LEU A 364 3.02 -7.48 13.13
N GLY A 365 3.10 -7.10 11.86
CA GLY A 365 3.27 -8.01 10.73
C GLY A 365 2.03 -8.87 10.47
N GLY A 366 2.20 -9.94 9.71
CA GLY A 366 1.12 -10.84 9.32
C GLY A 366 1.36 -11.42 7.94
N ALA A 367 0.32 -12.05 7.36
CA ALA A 367 0.36 -12.45 5.96
C ALA A 367 0.47 -11.21 5.08
N VAL A 368 1.57 -11.10 4.34
CA VAL A 368 1.58 -10.32 3.11
C VAL A 368 0.84 -11.18 2.08
N LEU A 369 -0.16 -10.62 1.40
CA LEU A 369 -0.86 -11.35 0.34
C LEU A 369 0.21 -11.95 -0.63
N PRO A 370 0.12 -13.25 -0.98
CA PRO A 370 1.16 -13.94 -1.77
C PRO A 370 1.51 -13.24 -3.09
N ASP A 371 0.56 -12.49 -3.67
CA ASP A 371 0.75 -11.76 -4.93
C ASP A 371 1.49 -10.42 -4.75
N ILE A 372 1.81 -10.04 -3.51
CA ILE A 372 2.63 -8.89 -3.15
C ILE A 372 3.94 -9.42 -2.59
N ASN A 373 4.59 -10.30 -3.35
CA ASN A 373 5.99 -10.60 -3.11
C ASN A 373 6.77 -9.29 -3.35
N PRO A 374 7.47 -8.72 -2.36
CA PRO A 374 8.28 -7.52 -2.55
C PRO A 374 9.41 -7.71 -3.56
N ASN A 375 9.75 -8.96 -3.90
CA ASN A 375 10.69 -9.33 -4.98
C ASN A 375 10.00 -9.66 -6.31
N ASN A 376 8.67 -9.57 -6.40
CA ASN A 376 7.98 -9.63 -7.69
C ASN A 376 8.25 -8.31 -8.40
N SER A 377 9.12 -8.37 -9.40
CA SER A 377 9.61 -7.21 -10.14
C SER A 377 8.49 -6.37 -10.75
N ASP A 378 7.27 -6.89 -10.93
CA ASP A 378 6.13 -6.10 -11.40
C ASP A 378 5.45 -5.28 -10.31
N ALA A 379 5.29 -5.79 -9.09
CA ALA A 379 4.79 -5.01 -7.96
C ALA A 379 5.84 -3.99 -7.52
N GLN A 380 7.12 -4.40 -7.51
CA GLN A 380 8.26 -3.53 -7.25
C GLN A 380 8.49 -2.52 -8.39
N ARG A 381 8.27 -2.84 -9.68
CA ARG A 381 8.32 -1.87 -10.79
C ARG A 381 7.13 -0.91 -10.80
N ARG A 382 5.97 -1.34 -10.29
CA ARG A 382 4.81 -0.45 -10.10
C ARG A 382 4.99 0.45 -8.87
N SER A 383 5.77 0.02 -7.87
CA SER A 383 5.98 0.76 -6.62
C SER A 383 7.32 1.51 -6.55
N GLN A 384 8.32 1.16 -7.36
CA GLN A 384 9.56 1.93 -7.46
C GLN A 384 9.30 3.08 -8.43
N PRO A 385 9.55 4.33 -8.00
CA PRO A 385 9.52 5.44 -8.92
C PRO A 385 10.53 5.12 -10.03
N LYS A 386 10.05 4.98 -11.28
CA LYS A 386 10.95 4.96 -12.42
C LYS A 386 11.80 6.24 -12.29
N PRO A 387 13.15 6.17 -12.37
CA PRO A 387 13.96 7.37 -12.30
C PRO A 387 13.46 8.31 -13.40
N TYR A 388 12.96 9.47 -12.99
CA TYR A 388 12.42 10.44 -13.92
C TYR A 388 13.56 10.91 -14.83
N GLN A 389 13.46 10.59 -16.12
CA GLN A 389 14.35 11.15 -17.13
C GLN A 389 13.75 12.47 -17.59
N TRP A 390 14.40 13.56 -17.17
CA TRP A 390 14.07 14.91 -17.56
C TRP A 390 15.06 15.36 -18.62
N ILE A 391 14.56 15.89 -19.73
CA ILE A 391 15.39 16.62 -20.68
C ILE A 391 15.10 18.10 -20.46
N LEU A 392 16.07 18.80 -19.88
CA LEU A 392 16.10 20.27 -19.91
C LEU A 392 16.62 20.67 -21.29
N THR A 393 15.72 20.96 -22.21
CA THR A 393 16.10 21.45 -23.53
C THR A 393 16.40 22.95 -23.43
N GLY A 394 17.68 23.31 -23.38
CA GLY A 394 18.14 24.69 -23.49
C GLY A 394 19.36 25.00 -22.62
N ASN A 395 20.52 25.24 -23.25
CA ASN A 395 21.63 25.93 -22.60
C ASN A 395 21.30 27.43 -22.53
N THR A 396 20.35 27.83 -21.69
CA THR A 396 19.97 29.25 -21.60
C THR A 396 20.86 29.94 -20.58
N ILE A 397 21.87 30.67 -21.06
CA ILE A 397 22.59 31.64 -20.24
C ILE A 397 21.60 32.76 -19.90
N LEU A 398 21.16 32.81 -18.65
CA LEU A 398 20.21 33.83 -18.17
C LEU A 398 20.96 35.12 -17.84
N LYS A 399 20.67 36.21 -18.59
CA LYS A 399 21.15 37.55 -18.23
C LYS A 399 20.18 38.19 -17.23
N SER A 400 20.71 39.07 -16.38
CA SER A 400 19.93 39.85 -15.41
C SER A 400 18.74 40.55 -16.08
N GLY A 401 17.54 40.38 -15.52
CA GLY A 401 16.30 41.00 -16.02
C GLY A 401 15.60 40.26 -17.17
N MET A 402 16.15 39.13 -17.64
CA MET A 402 15.45 38.30 -18.62
C MET A 402 14.34 37.49 -17.99
N LYS A 403 13.14 37.54 -18.58
CA LYS A 403 12.15 36.48 -18.43
C LYS A 403 12.59 35.32 -19.30
N THR A 404 12.56 34.10 -18.76
CA THR A 404 12.81 32.89 -19.53
C THR A 404 11.68 31.90 -19.27
N THR A 405 11.43 31.06 -20.25
CA THR A 405 10.61 29.86 -20.11
C THR A 405 11.55 28.66 -20.05
N VAL A 406 11.28 27.70 -19.15
CA VAL A 406 12.04 26.44 -19.07
C VAL A 406 11.15 25.36 -19.63
N ARG A 407 11.50 24.78 -20.77
CA ARG A 407 10.80 23.59 -21.24
C ARG A 407 11.33 22.37 -20.49
N ILE A 408 10.40 21.61 -19.89
CA ILE A 408 10.70 20.39 -19.17
C ILE A 408 9.97 19.26 -19.88
N GLU A 409 10.72 18.45 -20.62
CA GLU A 409 10.19 17.26 -21.27
C GLU A 409 10.34 16.05 -20.34
N HIS A 410 9.28 15.25 -20.22
CA HIS A 410 9.26 14.03 -19.42
C HIS A 410 8.86 12.82 -20.29
N VAL A 411 9.61 11.73 -20.16
CA VAL A 411 9.39 10.50 -20.97
C VAL A 411 8.33 9.57 -20.34
N THR A 412 7.91 9.86 -19.11
CA THR A 412 6.95 9.04 -18.32
C THR A 412 5.95 9.95 -17.59
N THR A 413 4.89 9.40 -16.99
CA THR A 413 3.97 10.19 -16.15
C THR A 413 4.78 11.02 -15.14
N PRO A 414 4.70 12.35 -15.18
CA PRO A 414 5.55 13.19 -14.36
C PRO A 414 5.15 13.04 -12.89
N PRO A 415 6.07 13.21 -11.92
CA PRO A 415 5.71 13.17 -10.52
C PRO A 415 4.65 14.23 -10.23
N ALA A 416 3.83 14.00 -9.21
CA ALA A 416 2.79 14.94 -8.78
C ALA A 416 3.28 16.39 -8.65
N PHE A 417 4.53 16.56 -8.24
CA PHE A 417 5.27 17.80 -8.30
C PHE A 417 6.76 17.46 -8.28
N PHE A 418 7.59 18.41 -8.67
CA PHE A 418 9.02 18.34 -8.45
C PHE A 418 9.54 19.72 -8.07
N TRP A 419 10.68 19.74 -7.39
CA TRP A 419 11.37 20.98 -7.09
C TRP A 419 12.32 21.30 -8.23
N LEU A 420 12.05 22.38 -8.94
CA LEU A 420 13.00 22.95 -9.86
C LEU A 420 13.88 23.92 -9.07
N ALA A 421 15.18 23.65 -8.96
CA ALA A 421 16.12 24.53 -8.30
C ALA A 421 16.93 25.30 -9.33
N LEU A 422 16.94 26.62 -9.18
CA LEU A 422 17.90 27.46 -9.85
C LEU A 422 19.20 27.45 -9.03
N VAL A 423 20.29 27.01 -9.65
CA VAL A 423 21.62 26.96 -9.03
C VAL A 423 22.58 27.90 -9.73
N ASN A 424 23.56 28.43 -9.00
CA ASN A 424 24.66 29.20 -9.60
C ASN A 424 25.80 28.29 -10.07
N GLU A 425 26.86 28.88 -10.63
CA GLU A 425 28.09 28.20 -11.05
C GLU A 425 28.71 27.28 -9.98
N LYS A 426 28.53 27.60 -8.71
CA LYS A 426 29.02 26.80 -7.57
C LYS A 426 28.03 25.70 -7.13
N LYS A 427 26.99 25.41 -7.93
CA LYS A 427 25.87 24.51 -7.62
C LYS A 427 25.09 24.88 -6.35
N LYS A 428 25.20 26.12 -5.86
CA LYS A 428 24.42 26.59 -4.71
C LYS A 428 23.01 26.93 -5.16
N VAL A 429 22.01 26.37 -4.48
CA VAL A 429 20.59 26.69 -4.71
C VAL A 429 20.34 28.15 -4.38
N ILE A 430 19.93 28.92 -5.39
CA ILE A 430 19.56 30.32 -5.30
C ILE A 430 18.06 30.45 -5.02
N GLN A 431 17.26 29.66 -5.75
CA GLN A 431 15.82 29.65 -5.62
C GLN A 431 15.26 28.27 -5.93
N LYS A 432 14.13 27.94 -5.32
CA LYS A 432 13.36 26.72 -5.59
C LYS A 432 11.99 27.11 -6.09
N TYR A 433 11.50 26.35 -7.06
CA TYR A 433 10.15 26.46 -7.60
C TYR A 433 9.48 25.11 -7.39
N GLU A 434 8.30 25.13 -6.78
CA GLU A 434 7.41 23.97 -6.75
C GLU A 434 6.72 23.92 -8.10
N VAL A 435 6.98 22.86 -8.86
CA VAL A 435 6.39 22.69 -10.19
C VAL A 435 5.39 21.55 -10.13
N VAL A 436 4.12 21.86 -10.40
CA VAL A 436 3.02 20.90 -10.49
C VAL A 436 2.71 20.70 -11.98
N PRO A 437 3.09 19.57 -12.59
CA PRO A 437 2.79 19.31 -13.99
C PRO A 437 1.27 19.18 -14.20
N VAL A 438 0.75 19.83 -15.25
CA VAL A 438 -0.65 19.69 -15.68
C VAL A 438 -0.79 18.32 -16.36
N LYS A 439 -1.77 17.52 -15.92
CA LYS A 439 -1.74 16.04 -16.01
C LYS A 439 -1.91 15.45 -17.43
N ASP A 440 -2.13 16.25 -18.48
CA ASP A 440 -2.76 15.74 -19.70
C ASP A 440 -1.90 15.67 -20.98
N SER A 441 -0.67 16.18 -21.01
CA SER A 441 0.23 15.86 -22.13
C SER A 441 1.71 15.93 -21.71
N SER A 442 2.53 15.02 -22.24
CA SER A 442 3.99 15.14 -22.20
C SER A 442 4.54 16.21 -23.15
N GLU A 443 3.64 16.96 -23.79
CA GLU A 443 3.98 17.87 -24.88
C GLU A 443 3.96 19.34 -24.44
N ASP A 444 3.16 19.66 -23.41
CA ASP A 444 2.99 21.03 -22.93
C ASP A 444 4.19 21.47 -22.06
N PRO A 445 4.98 22.47 -22.51
CA PRO A 445 6.10 22.98 -21.75
C PRO A 445 5.61 23.63 -20.44
N ILE A 446 6.27 23.32 -19.32
CA ILE A 446 5.93 23.96 -18.04
C ILE A 446 6.63 25.32 -17.92
N GLU A 447 5.88 26.41 -18.02
CA GLU A 447 6.46 27.75 -17.90
C GLU A 447 6.73 28.14 -16.44
N VAL A 448 7.98 28.49 -16.12
CA VAL A 448 8.38 28.99 -14.79
C VAL A 448 8.90 30.42 -14.91
N LEU A 449 8.20 31.37 -14.30
CA LEU A 449 8.63 32.77 -14.21
C LEU A 449 9.76 32.92 -13.18
N ILE A 450 10.93 33.30 -13.66
CA ILE A 450 12.08 33.64 -12.81
C ILE A 450 12.05 35.13 -12.50
N PRO A 451 12.17 35.55 -11.23
CA PRO A 451 12.34 36.96 -10.87
C PRO A 451 13.69 37.50 -11.35
N THR A 452 13.84 38.82 -11.40
CA THR A 452 15.09 39.49 -11.78
C THR A 452 16.25 39.04 -10.87
N LEU A 453 17.22 38.32 -11.44
CA LEU A 453 18.44 37.88 -10.75
C LEU A 453 19.58 38.86 -10.98
N LYS A 454 20.55 38.90 -10.05
CA LYS A 454 21.84 39.57 -10.28
C LYS A 454 22.57 38.90 -11.46
N PRO A 455 23.41 39.63 -12.21
CA PRO A 455 24.22 39.05 -13.28
C PRO A 455 25.05 37.84 -12.80
N GLY A 456 25.00 36.72 -13.53
CA GLY A 456 25.73 35.50 -13.24
C GLY A 456 25.27 34.33 -14.10
N ASN A 457 26.06 33.25 -14.19
CA ASN A 457 25.60 32.03 -14.86
C ASN A 457 24.76 31.19 -13.90
N TYR A 458 23.56 30.85 -14.35
CA TYR A 458 22.61 30.01 -13.61
C TYR A 458 22.22 28.82 -14.46
N THR A 459 22.00 27.69 -13.80
CA THR A 459 21.42 26.49 -14.41
C THR A 459 20.25 26.01 -13.59
N PHE A 460 19.32 25.33 -14.24
CA PHE A 460 18.26 24.63 -13.56
C PHE A 460 18.66 23.19 -13.28
N THR A 461 18.31 22.71 -12.10
CA THR A 461 18.41 21.30 -11.76
C THR A 461 17.11 20.82 -11.13
N VAL A 462 16.66 19.63 -11.49
CA VAL A 462 15.54 18.99 -10.82
C VAL A 462 16.06 18.37 -9.53
N LEU A 463 15.53 18.80 -8.40
CA LEU A 463 15.80 18.15 -7.12
C LEU A 463 14.85 16.97 -6.99
N THR A 464 15.36 15.77 -7.24
CA THR A 464 14.69 14.54 -6.80
C THR A 464 14.80 14.43 -5.28
N GLN A 465 13.72 14.03 -4.61
CA GLN A 465 13.77 13.71 -3.19
C GLN A 465 14.63 12.47 -2.94
#